data_AF-A0AAD4VEV0-F1
#
_entry.id   AF-A0AAD4VEV0-F1
#
_cell.length_a   1.000
_cell.length_b   1.000
_cell.length_c   1.000
_cell.angle_alpha   90.00
_cell.angle_beta   90.00
_cell.angle_gamma   90.00
#
_symmetry.space_group_name_H-M   'P 1'
#
loop_
_entity.id
_entity.type
_entity.pdbx_description
1 polymer ?
#
loop_
_entity_poly.entity_id
_entity_poly.type
_entity_poly.pdbx_seq_one_letter_code
_entity_poly.pdbx_strand_id
1 'polypeptide(L)'
;MIGSIDCMHWQWKNCPTAWQGDYGNRKGQKSIILEAVASFDTWVWHAFFGVAGSQNDLNVLGQSPVFNDVLRGEAPNITYEINNTIYQTGYYLADGIYPSYFVPDLGPELGPISPSGLPVLVAPMLARAGPLLLDVVF
;
A
#
# COMPACT_ATOMS: atom_id res chain seq x y z
N MET A 1 12.17 -7.18 -2.72
CA MET A 1 10.77 -6.75 -2.54
C MET A 1 10.34 -7.05 -1.12
N ILE A 2 9.71 -6.10 -0.41
CA ILE A 2 9.19 -6.27 0.95
C ILE A 2 7.80 -6.92 0.92
N GLY A 3 6.95 -6.47 0.00
CA GLY A 3 5.60 -6.99 -0.19
C GLY A 3 4.83 -6.16 -1.20
N SER A 4 3.65 -6.61 -1.58
CA SER A 4 2.71 -5.84 -2.38
C SER A 4 1.66 -5.22 -1.47
N ILE A 5 1.43 -3.92 -1.66
CA ILE A 5 0.54 -3.08 -0.86
C ILE A 5 -0.64 -2.65 -1.71
N ASP A 6 -1.84 -2.78 -1.16
CA ASP A 6 -3.07 -2.32 -1.81
C ASP A 6 -4.15 -1.92 -0.78
N CYS A 7 -5.12 -1.10 -1.22
CA CYS A 7 -6.26 -0.63 -0.47
C CYS A 7 -7.57 -1.19 -1.04
N MET A 8 -8.33 -1.92 -0.22
CA MET A 8 -9.66 -2.42 -0.60
C MET A 8 -10.77 -1.62 0.07
N HIS A 9 -11.74 -1.15 -0.72
CA HIS A 9 -12.95 -0.49 -0.22
C HIS A 9 -14.02 -1.53 0.10
N TRP A 10 -14.35 -1.67 1.38
CA TRP A 10 -15.40 -2.59 1.82
C TRP A 10 -16.65 -1.82 2.26
N GLN A 11 -17.77 -2.02 1.55
CA GLN A 11 -19.07 -1.56 2.03
C GLN A 11 -19.45 -2.19 3.37
N TRP A 12 -19.72 -1.34 4.35
CA TRP A 12 -20.07 -1.73 5.70
C TRP A 12 -21.58 -1.73 5.93
N LYS A 13 -22.23 -2.84 5.57
CA LYS A 13 -23.70 -2.99 5.66
C LYS A 13 -24.24 -2.81 7.08
N ASN A 14 -23.50 -3.26 8.08
CA ASN A 14 -23.89 -3.22 9.50
C ASN A 14 -23.12 -2.13 10.28
N CYS A 15 -22.83 -0.99 9.64
CA CYS A 15 -22.15 0.12 10.30
C CYS A 15 -22.99 0.63 11.50
N PRO A 16 -22.44 0.61 12.74
CA PRO A 16 -23.14 1.10 13.92
C PRO A 16 -23.65 2.51 13.72
N THR A 17 -24.87 2.82 14.19
CA THR A 17 -25.51 4.14 14.00
C THR A 17 -24.61 5.30 14.44
N ALA A 18 -23.84 5.10 15.52
CA ALA A 18 -22.90 6.09 16.03
C ALA A 18 -21.78 6.46 15.03
N TRP A 19 -21.44 5.57 14.09
CA TRP A 19 -20.30 5.73 13.16
C TRP A 19 -20.75 6.00 11.72
N GLN A 20 -22.06 5.96 11.44
CA GLN A 20 -22.62 6.17 10.11
C GLN A 20 -22.35 7.57 9.54
N GLY A 21 -22.20 8.57 10.41
CA GLY A 21 -21.83 9.93 10.00
C GLY A 21 -20.40 9.99 9.47
N ASP A 22 -19.48 9.37 10.20
CA ASP A 22 -18.05 9.45 9.94
C ASP A 22 -17.57 8.60 8.77
N TYR A 23 -18.16 7.41 8.59
CA TYR A 23 -17.81 6.47 7.53
C TYR A 23 -18.78 6.54 6.33
N GLY A 24 -19.66 7.53 6.32
CA GLY A 24 -20.65 7.73 5.28
C GLY A 24 -20.16 8.61 4.15
N ASN A 25 -20.36 8.16 2.91
CA ASN A 25 -20.19 9.03 1.75
C ASN A 25 -21.44 9.89 1.50
N ARG A 26 -21.36 10.84 0.55
CA ARG A 26 -22.48 11.74 0.17
C ARG A 26 -23.74 11.00 -0.30
N LYS A 27 -23.61 9.75 -0.76
CA LYS A 27 -24.72 8.88 -1.19
C LYS A 27 -25.29 8.03 -0.05
N GLY A 28 -24.80 8.22 1.18
CA GLY A 28 -25.23 7.47 2.35
C GLY A 28 -24.63 6.07 2.47
N GLN A 29 -23.80 5.62 1.53
CA GLN A 29 -23.11 4.33 1.63
C GLN A 29 -22.02 4.42 2.69
N LYS A 30 -21.90 3.36 3.50
CA LYS A 30 -20.90 3.26 4.55
C LYS A 30 -19.79 2.36 4.07
N SER A 31 -18.54 2.79 4.17
CA SER A 31 -17.40 1.99 3.74
C SER A 31 -16.25 2.13 4.71
N ILE A 32 -15.47 1.06 4.82
CA ILE A 32 -14.17 1.06 5.48
C ILE A 32 -13.13 0.67 4.44
N ILE A 33 -11.96 1.32 4.48
CA ILE A 33 -10.83 0.97 3.63
C ILE A 33 -9.88 0.10 4.43
N LEU A 34 -9.46 -1.01 3.85
CA LEU A 34 -8.43 -1.88 4.38
C LEU A 34 -7.19 -1.75 3.50
N GLU A 35 -6.12 -1.21 4.05
CA GLU A 35 -4.78 -1.35 3.49
C GLU A 35 -4.17 -2.66 3.99
N ALA A 36 -3.54 -3.42 3.10
CA ALA A 36 -2.81 -4.63 3.47
C ALA A 36 -1.49 -4.73 2.73
N VAL A 37 -0.50 -5.38 3.36
CA VAL A 37 0.72 -5.82 2.67
C VAL A 37 0.83 -7.33 2.72
N ALA A 38 1.02 -7.94 1.55
CA ALA A 38 1.31 -9.36 1.42
C ALA A 38 2.72 -9.61 0.85
N SER A 39 3.40 -10.61 1.40
CA SER A 39 4.66 -11.14 0.89
C SER A 39 4.47 -12.01 -0.37
N PHE A 40 5.57 -12.38 -1.02
CA PHE A 40 5.59 -13.26 -2.21
C PHE A 40 4.96 -14.64 -2.01
N ASP A 41 4.97 -15.13 -0.78
CA ASP A 41 4.34 -16.38 -0.36
C ASP A 41 2.88 -16.20 0.06
N THR A 42 2.28 -15.04 -0.25
CA THR A 42 0.91 -14.63 0.11
C THR A 42 0.66 -14.45 1.61
N TRP A 43 1.73 -14.41 2.42
CA TRP A 43 1.60 -14.08 3.84
C TRP A 43 1.29 -12.60 4.05
N VAL A 44 0.15 -12.30 4.69
CA VAL A 44 -0.22 -10.94 5.09
C VAL A 44 0.41 -10.62 6.44
N TRP A 45 1.36 -9.70 6.47
CA TRP A 45 2.06 -9.30 7.69
C TRP A 45 1.70 -7.89 8.17
N HIS A 46 1.00 -7.11 7.35
CA HIS A 46 0.48 -5.79 7.72
C HIS A 46 -0.95 -5.63 7.24
N ALA A 47 -1.78 -5.03 8.09
CA ALA A 47 -3.15 -4.64 7.80
C ALA A 47 -3.50 -3.38 8.58
N PHE A 48 -4.07 -2.39 7.92
CA PHE A 48 -4.49 -1.13 8.53
C PHE A 48 -5.88 -0.74 8.04
N PHE A 49 -6.80 -0.53 8.97
CA PHE A 49 -8.13 -0.03 8.65
C PHE A 49 -8.14 1.50 8.73
N GLY A 50 -8.66 2.16 7.68
CA GLY A 50 -8.82 3.60 7.65
C GLY A 50 -9.69 4.11 8.81
N VAL A 51 -9.36 5.30 9.31
CA VAL A 51 -10.11 5.94 10.42
C VAL A 51 -11.33 6.70 9.93
N ALA A 52 -12.16 7.15 10.86
CA ALA A 52 -13.32 8.01 10.64
C ALA A 52 -13.03 9.19 9.69
N GLY A 53 -13.96 9.45 8.77
CA GLY A 53 -13.88 10.55 7.80
C GLY A 53 -13.99 10.10 6.35
N SER A 54 -13.90 11.06 5.42
CA SER A 54 -13.86 10.79 3.98
C SER A 54 -12.48 10.29 3.57
N GLN A 55 -12.27 8.98 3.74
CA GLN A 55 -11.01 8.30 3.39
C GLN A 55 -10.93 7.94 1.91
N ASN A 56 -9.71 7.96 1.39
CA ASN A 56 -9.31 7.37 0.12
C ASN A 56 -7.95 6.67 0.33
N ASP A 57 -7.46 5.97 -0.69
CA ASP A 57 -6.28 5.10 -0.57
C ASP A 57 -5.04 5.90 -0.16
N LEU A 58 -4.88 7.11 -0.70
CA LEU A 58 -3.76 8.01 -0.36
C LEU A 58 -3.79 8.47 1.10
N ASN A 59 -4.98 8.82 1.61
CA ASN A 59 -5.13 9.29 2.99
C ASN A 59 -4.93 8.14 3.99
N VAL A 60 -5.37 6.92 3.63
CA VAL A 60 -5.17 5.72 4.43
C VAL A 60 -3.68 5.39 4.52
N LEU A 61 -2.97 5.37 3.38
CA LEU A 61 -1.52 5.20 3.34
C LEU A 61 -0.78 6.26 4.16
N GLY A 62 -1.18 7.52 4.05
CA GLY A 62 -0.56 8.62 4.78
C GLY A 62 -0.74 8.54 6.30
N GLN A 63 -1.75 7.80 6.78
CA GLN A 63 -2.01 7.57 8.20
C GLN A 63 -1.45 6.22 8.69
N SER A 64 -1.15 5.31 7.76
CA SER A 64 -0.69 3.98 8.05
C SER A 64 0.73 3.98 8.64
N PRO A 65 1.00 3.13 9.64
CA PRO A 65 2.35 2.98 10.18
C PRO A 65 3.29 2.19 9.25
N VAL A 66 2.82 1.70 8.09
CA VAL A 66 3.55 0.79 7.20
C VAL A 66 4.94 1.32 6.76
N PHE A 67 5.10 2.64 6.77
CA PHE A 67 6.34 3.30 6.39
C PHE A 67 7.14 3.86 7.58
N ASN A 68 6.69 3.68 8.82
CA ASN A 68 7.32 4.31 9.98
C ASN A 68 8.79 3.93 10.13
N ASP A 69 9.12 2.65 9.95
CA ASP A 69 10.50 2.17 10.10
C ASP A 69 11.40 2.73 8.98
N VAL A 70 10.86 2.89 7.77
CA VAL A 70 11.56 3.55 6.65
C VAL A 70 11.80 5.03 6.98
N LEU A 71 10.78 5.74 7.45
CA LEU A 71 10.87 7.16 7.79
C LEU A 71 11.81 7.42 8.97
N ARG A 72 11.96 6.45 9.87
CA ARG A 72 12.90 6.51 11.01
C ARG A 72 14.32 6.08 10.65
N GLY A 73 14.53 5.54 9.44
CA GLY A 73 15.81 4.93 9.07
C GLY A 73 16.11 3.60 9.79
N GLU A 74 15.08 2.98 10.36
CA GLU A 74 15.13 1.70 11.09
C GLU A 74 14.67 0.52 10.22
N ALA A 75 14.37 0.77 8.94
CA ALA A 75 13.94 -0.26 8.01
C ALA A 75 14.98 -1.40 7.92
N PRO A 76 14.52 -2.66 7.82
CA PRO A 76 15.42 -3.80 7.71
C PRO A 76 16.31 -3.67 6.48
N ASN A 77 17.59 -3.97 6.65
CA ASN A 77 18.53 -4.02 5.55
C ASN A 77 18.27 -5.30 4.74
N ILE A 78 17.71 -5.16 3.54
CA ILE A 78 17.30 -6.29 2.71
C ILE A 78 18.19 -6.31 1.47
N THR A 79 18.92 -7.40 1.27
CA THR A 79 19.70 -7.62 0.05
C THR A 79 18.98 -8.61 -0.87
N TYR A 80 18.76 -8.23 -2.13
CA TYR A 80 18.19 -9.11 -3.15
C TYR A 80 18.77 -8.80 -4.54
N GLU A 81 18.66 -9.75 -5.46
CA GLU A 81 19.17 -9.62 -6.84
C GLU A 81 18.01 -9.65 -7.84
N ILE A 82 17.96 -8.68 -8.75
CA ILE A 82 17.04 -8.66 -9.90
C ILE A 82 17.89 -8.40 -11.15
N ASN A 83 17.77 -9.24 -12.18
CA ASN A 83 18.51 -9.09 -13.45
C ASN A 83 20.01 -8.84 -13.23
N ASN A 84 20.66 -9.62 -12.35
CA ASN A 84 22.09 -9.48 -12.01
C ASN A 84 22.49 -8.17 -11.33
N THR A 85 21.51 -7.38 -10.85
CA THR A 85 21.74 -6.18 -10.06
C THR A 85 21.38 -6.46 -8.61
N ILE A 86 22.31 -6.19 -7.71
CA ILE A 86 22.10 -6.31 -6.26
C ILE A 86 21.50 -5.01 -5.74
N TYR A 87 20.44 -5.14 -4.97
CA TYR A 87 19.76 -4.04 -4.29
C TYR A 87 19.82 -4.25 -2.79
N GLN A 88 20.01 -3.16 -2.05
CA GLN A 88 20.08 -3.15 -0.57
C GLN A 88 18.91 -2.38 0.07
N THR A 89 18.08 -1.75 -0.75
CA THR A 89 16.90 -1.00 -0.32
C THR A 89 15.65 -1.83 -0.64
N GLY A 90 14.85 -2.17 0.36
CA GLY A 90 13.56 -2.81 0.12
C GLY A 90 12.57 -1.87 -0.57
N TYR A 91 11.67 -2.41 -1.38
CA TYR A 91 10.56 -1.67 -1.99
C TYR A 91 9.24 -2.42 -1.84
N TYR A 92 8.12 -1.67 -1.88
CA TYR A 92 6.78 -2.22 -2.00
C TYR A 92 6.31 -2.19 -3.46
N LEU A 93 5.56 -3.21 -3.89
CA LEU A 93 4.79 -3.14 -5.14
C LEU A 93 3.42 -2.57 -4.86
N ALA A 94 3.06 -1.53 -5.60
CA ALA A 94 1.72 -0.95 -5.56
C ALA A 94 1.21 -0.76 -6.99
N ASP A 95 -0.10 -0.65 -7.15
CA ASP A 95 -0.70 -0.38 -8.44
C ASP A 95 -0.43 1.07 -8.92
N GLY A 96 -0.82 1.36 -10.16
CA GLY A 96 -0.48 2.61 -10.85
C GLY A 96 -1.12 3.88 -10.27
N ILE A 97 -1.98 3.78 -9.25
CA ILE A 97 -2.70 4.93 -8.69
C ILE A 97 -1.95 5.62 -7.54
N TYR A 98 -0.70 5.22 -7.25
CA TYR A 98 0.18 5.85 -6.26
C TYR A 98 1.30 6.70 -6.90
N PRO A 99 1.00 7.74 -7.70
CA PRO A 99 1.99 8.47 -8.48
C PRO A 99 2.99 9.28 -7.63
N SER A 100 2.64 9.63 -6.38
CA SER A 100 3.48 10.44 -5.49
C SER A 100 4.62 9.68 -4.82
N TYR A 101 4.55 8.34 -4.82
CA TYR A 101 5.54 7.46 -4.18
C TYR A 101 6.41 6.73 -5.21
N PHE A 102 6.23 7.04 -6.49
CA PHE A 102 6.93 6.41 -7.60
C PHE A 102 8.42 6.73 -7.58
N VAL A 103 9.24 5.66 -7.57
CA VAL A 103 10.65 5.74 -7.97
C VAL A 103 10.76 5.26 -9.41
N PRO A 104 11.06 6.15 -10.39
CA PRO A 104 11.26 5.74 -11.77
C PRO A 104 12.57 4.95 -11.89
N ASP A 105 12.48 3.79 -12.52
CA ASP A 105 13.58 2.98 -13.05
C ASP A 105 14.64 2.48 -12.05
N LEU A 106 14.59 1.16 -11.78
CA LEU A 106 15.73 0.42 -11.25
C LEU A 106 16.74 0.20 -12.39
N GLY A 107 17.56 1.22 -12.63
CA GLY A 107 18.75 1.25 -13.49
C GLY A 107 19.74 2.33 -13.02
N PRO A 108 21.06 2.16 -13.20
CA PRO A 108 22.07 2.53 -12.22
C PRO A 108 22.53 3.98 -12.36
N GLU A 109 21.75 4.92 -11.87
CA GLU A 109 22.29 6.18 -11.35
C GLU A 109 21.20 6.82 -10.50
N LEU A 110 21.48 6.95 -9.21
CA LEU A 110 20.60 7.57 -8.23
C LEU A 110 20.33 9.03 -8.63
N GLY A 111 19.26 9.27 -9.40
CA GLY A 111 18.59 10.55 -9.50
C GLY A 111 17.90 10.89 -8.16
N PRO A 112 17.63 12.18 -7.88
CA PRO A 112 17.38 12.66 -6.53
C PRO A 112 16.22 11.90 -5.89
N ILE A 113 16.52 11.34 -4.73
CA ILE A 113 15.60 10.73 -3.77
C ILE A 113 14.37 11.66 -3.69
N SER A 114 13.18 11.13 -4.00
CA SER A 114 11.93 11.84 -3.76
C SER A 114 11.96 12.41 -2.33
N PRO A 115 11.54 13.67 -2.08
CA PRO A 115 11.62 14.30 -0.76
C PRO A 115 10.99 13.49 0.39
N SER A 116 10.17 12.48 0.08
CA SER A 116 9.55 11.57 1.03
C SER A 116 10.39 10.35 1.43
N GLY A 117 11.46 9.99 0.70
CA GLY A 117 12.34 8.87 1.04
C GLY A 117 11.67 7.48 1.03
N LEU A 118 10.49 7.34 0.42
CA LEU A 118 9.73 6.09 0.41
C LEU A 118 10.02 5.29 -0.87
N PRO A 119 10.56 4.06 -0.77
CA PRO A 119 10.81 3.20 -1.92
C PRO A 119 9.53 2.44 -2.29
N VAL A 120 8.63 3.06 -3.06
CA VAL A 120 7.49 2.35 -3.68
C VAL A 120 7.79 2.19 -5.17
N LEU A 121 7.84 0.94 -5.63
CA LEU A 121 7.99 0.61 -7.03
C LEU A 121 6.60 0.41 -7.62
N VAL A 122 6.23 1.23 -8.59
CA VAL A 122 4.98 1.06 -9.33
C VAL A 122 5.23 0.04 -10.44
N ALA A 123 4.53 -1.09 -10.38
CA ALA A 123 4.49 -2.06 -11.46
C ALA A 123 3.02 -2.30 -11.86
N PRO A 124 2.72 -2.62 -13.12
CA PRO A 124 1.36 -3.01 -13.50
C PRO A 124 0.99 -4.32 -12.79
N MET A 125 0.20 -4.22 -11.74
CA MET A 125 -0.39 -5.36 -11.04
C MET A 125 -1.43 -6.03 -11.96
N LEU A 126 -1.32 -7.34 -12.18
CA LEU A 126 -2.25 -8.07 -13.05
C LEU A 126 -3.53 -8.42 -12.26
N ALA A 127 -4.50 -7.51 -12.22
CA ALA A 127 -5.78 -7.77 -11.54
C ALA A 127 -6.54 -8.93 -12.21
N ARG A 128 -6.74 -10.06 -11.50
CA ARG A 128 -7.74 -11.08 -11.87
C ARG A 128 -8.94 -10.95 -10.95
N ALA A 129 -10.07 -10.51 -11.50
CA ALA A 129 -11.33 -10.40 -10.77
C ALA A 129 -11.77 -11.77 -10.21
N GLY A 130 -11.64 -11.96 -8.89
CA GLY A 130 -12.16 -13.11 -8.14
C GLY A 130 -12.91 -12.65 -6.88
N PRO A 131 -13.94 -13.36 -6.39
CA PRO A 131 -14.86 -12.80 -5.39
C PRO A 131 -14.36 -12.87 -3.94
N LEU A 132 -13.22 -13.50 -3.64
CA LEU A 132 -12.76 -13.74 -2.28
C LEU A 132 -11.24 -13.87 -2.26
N LEU A 133 -10.63 -13.28 -1.22
CA LEU A 133 -9.20 -13.18 -0.93
C LEU A 133 -8.48 -12.13 -1.78
N LEU A 134 -7.80 -11.19 -1.09
CA LEU A 134 -6.83 -10.21 -1.59
C LEU A 134 -6.60 -10.30 -3.11
N ASP A 135 -6.98 -9.27 -3.85
CA ASP A 135 -6.48 -9.03 -5.21
C ASP A 135 -4.97 -8.64 -5.19
N VAL A 136 -4.19 -9.27 -4.30
CA VAL A 136 -2.74 -9.17 -4.18
C VAL A 136 -2.16 -10.49 -4.66
N VAL A 137 -2.18 -10.70 -5.97
CA VAL A 137 -1.53 -11.86 -6.62
C VAL A 137 -0.55 -11.35 -7.67
N PHE A 138 0.68 -11.84 -7.54
CA PHE A 138 1.86 -11.60 -8.37
C PHE A 138 1.64 -11.88 -9.87
#